data_AF-A0A1I5F022-F1
#
_entry.id   AF-A0A1I5F022-F1
#
_cell.length_a   1.000
_cell.length_b   1.000
_cell.length_c   1.000
_cell.angle_alpha   90.00
_cell.angle_beta   90.00
_cell.angle_gamma   90.00
#
_symmetry.space_group_name_H-M   'P 1'
#
loop_
_entity.id
_entity.type
_entity.pdbx_description
1 polymer ?
#
loop_
_entity_poly.entity_id
_entity_poly.type
_entity_poly.pdbx_seq_one_letter_code
_entity_poly.pdbx_strand_id
1 'polypeptide(L)'
;MIKILKGNFVFTKEMNRFEVYENGYVVVENGKIKLLTKELPEIYQDTAVEDMGDQLIIPGFVDLHVHAPQWLNTGIGYSKELLPWLNDYTFPLESEFDSVEFAKEHYENFIQDLWEAGTTRACVFATRHKDATSLLIKLLKESGLGAYVGKVNMDRNSSPRLQETTEQSIQETIELLEEDPTLYEAFAKDNTTEAPLVQYILTPRFVPSTTAALMKALGEIAVKYNLPIQSHLSENRSEVAWVKELHPDIDSFAEVYEHFGLIQPGRTIMAHCVYNTDSEIELLRKNQVYVAHCPQSNFNLASGIMPLRKYLNLNVPVGLGSDVGGGHVLDMSKHIVDCITASKMYFVDHPDYAPISVSEAFYLATKGGGSFFGKVGSFEEGYDFDALVINDSSLKMNGTPTLVERLEKFIYNGSSHNIAKRFVRGTEIKR
;
A
#
# COMPACT_ATOMS: atom_id res chain seq x y z
N MET A 1 -8.89 -1.73 26.80
CA MET A 1 -8.94 -3.21 26.84
C MET A 1 -7.52 -3.74 26.74
N ILE A 2 -7.14 -4.69 27.61
CA ILE A 2 -5.84 -5.37 27.57
C ILE A 2 -6.02 -6.71 26.87
N LYS A 3 -5.13 -7.04 25.95
CA LYS A 3 -5.07 -8.34 25.26
C LYS A 3 -3.63 -8.83 25.28
N ILE A 4 -3.45 -10.13 25.50
CA ILE A 4 -2.13 -10.77 25.53
C ILE A 4 -2.15 -11.95 24.57
N LEU A 5 -1.23 -11.96 23.60
CA LEU A 5 -0.98 -13.12 22.76
C LEU A 5 0.36 -13.74 23.13
N LYS A 6 0.43 -15.06 23.07
CA LYS A 6 1.67 -15.82 23.15
C LYS A 6 1.91 -16.59 21.86
N GLY A 7 3.15 -16.64 21.38
CA GLY A 7 3.51 -17.38 20.16
C GLY A 7 4.93 -17.06 19.68
N ASN A 8 5.22 -17.39 18.42
CA ASN A 8 6.55 -17.19 17.82
C ASN A 8 6.59 -15.92 16.98
N PHE A 9 7.11 -14.82 17.51
CA PHE A 9 7.11 -13.54 16.81
C PHE A 9 8.33 -13.37 15.91
N VAL A 10 8.11 -12.96 14.67
CA VAL A 10 9.16 -12.59 13.70
C VAL A 10 8.79 -11.28 13.03
N PHE A 11 9.66 -10.28 13.11
CA PHE A 11 9.43 -8.95 12.52
C PHE A 11 10.74 -8.25 12.20
N THR A 12 10.68 -7.08 11.54
CA THR A 12 11.85 -6.24 11.29
C THR A 12 11.70 -4.90 11.99
N LYS A 13 12.62 -4.60 12.91
CA LYS A 13 12.78 -3.25 13.49
C LYS A 13 13.63 -2.37 12.58
N GLU A 14 14.68 -2.94 12.02
CA GLU A 14 15.55 -2.33 11.02
C GLU A 14 15.50 -3.16 9.74
N MET A 15 15.69 -2.51 8.59
CA MET A 15 15.47 -3.13 7.27
C MET A 15 16.33 -4.37 7.02
N ASN A 16 17.54 -4.42 7.57
CA ASN A 16 18.53 -5.46 7.25
C ASN A 16 18.49 -6.67 8.19
N ARG A 17 17.68 -6.70 9.25
CA ARG A 17 17.66 -7.80 10.23
C ARG A 17 16.27 -8.16 10.75
N PHE A 18 16.06 -9.45 10.97
CA PHE A 18 14.90 -9.96 11.69
C PHE A 18 15.13 -9.92 13.20
N GLU A 19 14.08 -9.55 13.92
CA GLU A 19 13.93 -9.70 15.37
C GLU A 19 13.04 -10.93 15.62
N VAL A 20 13.44 -11.78 16.56
CA VAL A 20 12.79 -13.08 16.82
C VAL A 20 12.53 -13.28 18.30
N TYR A 21 11.28 -13.56 18.65
CA TYR A 21 10.86 -13.93 20.01
C TYR A 21 10.12 -15.26 19.96
N GLU A 22 10.86 -16.34 20.20
CA GLU A 22 10.31 -17.69 20.36
C GLU A 22 9.52 -17.78 21.67
N ASN A 23 8.30 -18.32 21.61
CA ASN A 23 7.37 -18.40 22.74
C ASN A 23 7.21 -17.08 23.52
N GLY A 24 7.28 -15.95 22.80
CA GLY A 24 7.15 -14.62 23.38
C GLY A 24 5.71 -14.27 23.76
N TYR A 25 5.55 -13.16 24.47
CA TYR A 25 4.29 -12.55 24.85
C TYR A 25 4.25 -11.12 24.33
N VAL A 26 3.18 -10.75 23.62
CA VAL A 26 2.87 -9.36 23.31
C VAL A 26 1.70 -8.90 24.16
N VAL A 27 1.87 -7.77 24.85
CA VAL A 27 0.78 -7.11 25.58
C VAL A 27 0.30 -5.92 24.75
N VAL A 28 -1.00 -5.90 24.49
CA VAL A 28 -1.67 -4.88 23.70
C VAL A 28 -2.69 -4.17 24.59
N GLU A 29 -2.59 -2.86 24.70
CA GLU A 29 -3.54 -2.03 25.44
C GLU A 29 -4.13 -0.97 24.51
N ASN A 30 -5.46 -0.96 24.42
CA ASN A 30 -6.20 -0.02 23.55
C ASN A 30 -5.66 -0.06 22.11
N GLY A 31 -5.43 -1.28 21.62
CA GLY A 31 -4.95 -1.54 20.26
C GLY A 31 -3.48 -1.27 20.00
N LYS A 32 -2.72 -0.75 20.98
CA LYS A 32 -1.29 -0.47 20.84
C LYS A 32 -0.45 -1.44 21.66
N ILE A 33 0.69 -1.80 21.12
CA ILE A 33 1.69 -2.65 21.77
C ILE A 33 2.29 -1.88 22.95
N LYS A 34 2.24 -2.50 24.12
CA LYS A 34 2.92 -2.00 25.33
C LYS A 34 4.25 -2.65 25.54
N LEU A 35 4.34 -3.96 25.30
CA LEU A 35 5.60 -4.68 25.40
C LEU A 35 5.55 -5.97 24.59
N LEU A 36 6.71 -6.38 24.08
CA LEU A 36 7.00 -7.72 23.57
C LEU A 36 8.14 -8.30 24.40
N THR A 37 7.93 -9.46 25.02
CA THR A 37 8.85 -10.04 26.01
C THR A 37 8.90 -11.57 25.91
N LYS A 38 9.92 -12.19 26.49
CA LYS A 38 10.01 -13.66 26.64
C LYS A 38 9.28 -14.19 27.87
N GLU A 39 9.20 -13.37 28.92
CA GLU A 39 8.56 -13.72 30.18
C GLU A 39 7.49 -12.67 30.52
N LEU A 40 6.29 -13.14 30.85
CA LEU A 40 5.16 -12.27 31.15
C LEU A 40 5.36 -11.58 32.52
N PRO A 41 5.36 -10.23 32.59
CA PRO A 41 5.53 -9.52 33.85
C PRO A 41 4.43 -9.85 34.88
N GLU A 42 4.78 -9.80 36.18
CA GLU A 42 3.86 -10.11 37.29
C GLU A 42 2.53 -9.37 37.21
N ILE A 43 2.56 -8.10 36.80
CA ILE A 43 1.36 -7.25 36.66
C ILE A 43 0.33 -7.78 35.66
N TYR A 44 0.71 -8.70 34.77
CA TYR A 44 -0.14 -9.29 33.75
C TYR A 44 -0.45 -10.78 34.00
N GLN A 45 0.03 -11.38 35.09
CA GLN A 45 -0.11 -12.83 35.33
C GLN A 45 -1.57 -13.31 35.44
N ASP A 46 -2.45 -12.47 35.97
CA ASP A 46 -3.89 -12.77 36.08
C ASP A 46 -4.69 -12.41 34.81
N THR A 47 -4.03 -11.88 33.78
CA THR A 47 -4.68 -11.53 32.50
C THR A 47 -4.72 -12.74 31.58
N ALA A 48 -5.87 -12.98 30.94
CA ALA A 48 -6.03 -14.09 30.00
C ALA A 48 -5.04 -13.98 28.83
N VAL A 49 -4.33 -15.08 28.56
CA VAL A 49 -3.37 -15.21 27.45
C VAL A 49 -3.98 -16.05 26.34
N GLU A 50 -3.99 -15.50 25.13
CA GLU A 50 -4.35 -16.23 23.91
C GLU A 50 -3.08 -16.91 23.34
N ASP A 51 -2.92 -18.21 23.60
CA ASP A 51 -1.75 -18.97 23.15
C ASP A 51 -1.94 -19.49 21.72
N MET A 52 -1.11 -19.00 20.79
CA MET A 52 -1.07 -19.44 19.39
C MET A 52 -0.23 -20.71 19.18
N GLY A 53 0.32 -21.29 20.26
CA GLY A 53 1.16 -22.47 20.20
C GLY A 53 2.39 -22.25 19.33
N ASP A 54 2.65 -23.18 18.42
CA ASP A 54 3.83 -23.13 17.53
C ASP A 54 3.66 -22.20 16.32
N GLN A 55 2.51 -21.52 16.15
CA GLN A 55 2.28 -20.66 14.99
C GLN A 55 3.21 -19.43 14.99
N LEU A 56 3.60 -18.98 13.79
CA LEU A 56 4.31 -17.71 13.64
C LEU A 56 3.33 -16.54 13.80
N ILE A 57 3.81 -15.46 14.42
CA ILE A 57 3.11 -14.19 14.50
C ILE A 57 4.00 -13.14 13.83
N ILE A 58 3.48 -12.51 12.78
CA ILE A 58 4.19 -11.50 11.99
C ILE A 58 3.36 -10.23 11.90
N PRO A 59 3.95 -9.04 11.65
CA PRO A 59 3.16 -7.85 11.39
C PRO A 59 2.21 -8.03 10.21
N GLY A 60 1.07 -7.34 10.25
CA GLY A 60 0.15 -7.23 9.13
C GLY A 60 0.82 -6.68 7.88
N PHE A 61 0.45 -7.22 6.72
CA PHE A 61 0.98 -6.71 5.45
C PHE A 61 0.37 -5.34 5.12
N VAL A 62 1.18 -4.50 4.50
CA VAL A 62 0.81 -3.15 4.08
C VAL A 62 0.96 -3.04 2.58
N ASP A 63 -0.11 -2.63 1.92
CA ASP A 63 -0.16 -2.39 0.48
C ASP A 63 -0.19 -0.89 0.19
N LEU A 64 0.91 -0.31 -0.28
CA LEU A 64 0.95 1.12 -0.58
C LEU A 64 0.30 1.50 -1.91
N HIS A 65 -0.13 0.55 -2.73
CA HIS A 65 -0.75 0.87 -4.00
C HIS A 65 -1.59 -0.28 -4.53
N VAL A 66 -2.91 -0.10 -4.53
CA VAL A 66 -3.87 -1.07 -5.06
C VAL A 66 -5.04 -0.38 -5.73
N HIS A 67 -5.52 -0.90 -6.86
CA HIS A 67 -6.73 -0.41 -7.53
C HIS A 67 -7.89 -1.35 -7.22
N ALA A 68 -8.76 -0.94 -6.28
CA ALA A 68 -9.95 -1.70 -5.93
C ALA A 68 -10.84 -2.06 -7.15
N PRO A 69 -11.12 -1.15 -8.11
CA PRO A 69 -12.00 -1.49 -9.23
C PRO A 69 -11.36 -2.43 -10.24
N GLN A 70 -10.03 -2.52 -10.29
CA GLN A 70 -9.31 -3.30 -11.28
C GLN A 70 -9.01 -4.73 -10.83
N TRP A 71 -9.30 -5.08 -9.57
CA TRP A 71 -9.13 -6.43 -9.03
C TRP A 71 -9.77 -7.52 -9.93
N LEU A 72 -10.92 -7.22 -10.55
CA LEU A 72 -11.58 -8.13 -11.49
C LEU A 72 -10.76 -8.49 -12.74
N ASN A 73 -9.86 -7.60 -13.18
CA ASN A 73 -9.03 -7.79 -14.35
C ASN A 73 -7.67 -8.41 -14.03
N THR A 74 -7.42 -8.80 -12.78
CA THR A 74 -6.19 -9.53 -12.43
C THR A 74 -6.02 -10.77 -13.30
N GLY A 75 -4.84 -10.94 -13.92
CA GLY A 75 -4.58 -12.05 -14.83
C GLY A 75 -5.02 -11.83 -16.28
N ILE A 76 -5.62 -10.69 -16.64
CA ILE A 76 -6.21 -10.43 -17.96
C ILE A 76 -5.49 -9.29 -18.68
N GLY A 77 -5.13 -9.50 -19.95
CA GLY A 77 -4.66 -8.43 -20.83
C GLY A 77 -3.15 -8.12 -20.82
N TYR A 78 -2.32 -8.93 -20.18
CA TYR A 78 -0.86 -8.72 -20.04
C TYR A 78 -0.02 -8.94 -21.31
N SER A 79 -0.64 -8.99 -22.48
CA SER A 79 0.07 -8.95 -23.77
C SER A 79 0.25 -7.53 -24.30
N LYS A 80 -0.15 -6.51 -23.53
CA LYS A 80 -0.11 -5.10 -23.86
C LYS A 80 0.76 -4.34 -22.86
N GLU A 81 1.40 -3.28 -23.34
CA GLU A 81 2.01 -2.26 -22.47
C GLU A 81 0.93 -1.38 -21.82
N LEU A 82 1.35 -0.55 -20.87
CA LEU A 82 0.48 0.29 -20.02
C LEU A 82 -0.63 1.04 -20.77
N LEU A 83 -0.30 1.89 -21.76
CA LEU A 83 -1.30 2.76 -22.39
C LEU A 83 -2.37 2.00 -23.20
N PRO A 84 -2.01 1.01 -24.05
CA PRO A 84 -3.03 0.15 -24.67
C PRO A 84 -3.82 -0.68 -23.65
N TRP A 85 -3.18 -1.17 -22.59
CA TRP A 85 -3.86 -1.95 -21.54
C TRP A 85 -4.92 -1.11 -20.81
N LEU A 86 -4.61 0.14 -20.49
CA LEU A 86 -5.56 1.07 -19.88
C LEU A 86 -6.83 1.26 -20.73
N ASN A 87 -6.65 1.45 -22.04
CA ASN A 87 -7.76 1.69 -22.95
C ASN A 87 -8.62 0.45 -23.20
N ASP A 88 -8.00 -0.72 -23.30
CA ASP A 88 -8.69 -1.94 -23.73
C ASP A 88 -9.34 -2.71 -22.57
N TYR A 89 -8.81 -2.59 -21.35
CA TYR A 89 -9.27 -3.38 -20.19
C TYR A 89 -9.68 -2.51 -19.00
N THR A 90 -8.84 -1.55 -18.61
CA THR A 90 -9.01 -0.80 -17.37
C THR A 90 -10.13 0.22 -17.44
N PHE A 91 -10.11 1.13 -18.41
CA PHE A 91 -11.14 2.17 -18.53
C PHE A 91 -12.54 1.61 -18.80
N PRO A 92 -12.72 0.57 -19.65
CA PRO A 92 -14.02 -0.08 -19.80
C PRO A 92 -14.56 -0.60 -18.47
N LEU A 93 -13.75 -1.31 -17.68
CA LEU A 93 -14.18 -1.87 -16.40
C LEU A 93 -14.48 -0.77 -15.37
N GLU A 94 -13.58 0.20 -15.20
CA GLU A 94 -13.79 1.30 -14.24
C GLU A 94 -15.06 2.11 -14.56
N SER A 95 -15.47 2.18 -15.83
CA SER A 95 -16.71 2.87 -16.24
C SER A 95 -17.99 2.19 -15.74
N GLU A 96 -17.95 0.90 -15.43
CA GLU A 96 -19.11 0.15 -14.94
C GLU A 96 -19.41 0.45 -13.45
N PHE A 97 -18.45 1.04 -12.73
CA PHE A 97 -18.63 1.51 -11.34
C PHE A 97 -19.50 2.77 -11.20
N ASP A 98 -20.03 3.30 -12.32
CA ASP A 98 -21.14 4.26 -12.29
C ASP A 98 -22.41 3.63 -11.68
N SER A 99 -22.58 2.30 -11.80
CA SER A 99 -23.59 1.56 -11.05
C SER A 99 -23.08 1.25 -9.64
N VAL A 100 -23.78 1.79 -8.64
CA VAL A 100 -23.50 1.54 -7.21
C VAL A 100 -23.76 0.07 -6.84
N GLU A 101 -24.72 -0.59 -7.48
CA GLU A 101 -24.99 -2.02 -7.30
C GLU A 101 -23.81 -2.87 -7.79
N PHE A 102 -23.30 -2.57 -8.98
CA PHE A 102 -22.09 -3.20 -9.50
C PHE A 102 -20.91 -2.93 -8.55
N ALA A 103 -20.70 -1.67 -8.17
CA ALA A 103 -19.61 -1.31 -7.25
C ALA A 103 -19.70 -2.09 -5.92
N LYS A 104 -20.91 -2.28 -5.37
CA LYS A 104 -21.12 -2.98 -4.11
C LYS A 104 -20.62 -4.42 -4.14
N GLU A 105 -21.11 -5.21 -5.11
CA GLU A 105 -20.74 -6.62 -5.24
C GLU A 105 -19.21 -6.78 -5.37
N HIS A 106 -18.59 -5.93 -6.17
CA HIS A 106 -17.15 -6.01 -6.45
C HIS A 106 -16.29 -5.54 -5.29
N TYR A 107 -16.66 -4.45 -4.61
CA TYR A 107 -15.89 -3.97 -3.46
C TYR A 107 -16.04 -4.90 -2.24
N GLU A 108 -17.19 -5.55 -2.04
CA GLU A 108 -17.35 -6.56 -0.99
C GLU A 108 -16.37 -7.74 -1.18
N ASN A 109 -16.23 -8.23 -2.42
CA ASN A 109 -15.29 -9.29 -2.79
C ASN A 109 -13.83 -8.82 -2.72
N PHE A 110 -13.51 -7.64 -3.24
CA PHE A 110 -12.16 -7.07 -3.15
C PHE A 110 -11.67 -6.98 -1.69
N ILE A 111 -12.52 -6.46 -0.79
CA ILE A 111 -12.17 -6.34 0.63
C ILE A 111 -12.03 -7.72 1.29
N GLN A 112 -12.83 -8.69 0.86
CA GLN A 112 -12.68 -10.08 1.32
C GLN A 112 -11.31 -10.63 0.93
N ASP A 113 -10.94 -10.53 -0.35
CA ASP A 113 -9.65 -11.02 -0.83
C ASP A 113 -8.46 -10.28 -0.22
N LEU A 114 -8.60 -8.98 0.05
CA LEU A 114 -7.60 -8.17 0.74
C LEU A 114 -7.35 -8.69 2.16
N TRP A 115 -8.43 -9.01 2.88
CA TRP A 115 -8.37 -9.63 4.22
C TRP A 115 -7.79 -11.06 4.15
N GLU A 116 -8.19 -11.85 3.15
CA GLU A 116 -7.66 -13.20 2.94
C GLU A 116 -6.15 -13.19 2.67
N ALA A 117 -5.68 -12.24 1.85
CA ALA A 117 -4.27 -11.99 1.55
C ALA A 117 -3.44 -11.53 2.77
N GLY A 118 -4.09 -11.16 3.89
CA GLY A 118 -3.41 -10.70 5.09
C GLY A 118 -3.00 -9.23 5.06
N THR A 119 -3.55 -8.45 4.14
CA THR A 119 -3.32 -7.00 4.10
C THR A 119 -4.18 -6.34 5.18
N THR A 120 -3.52 -5.64 6.11
CA THR A 120 -4.19 -4.92 7.22
C THR A 120 -4.30 -3.43 6.95
N ARG A 121 -3.44 -2.88 6.09
CA ARG A 121 -3.43 -1.47 5.66
C ARG A 121 -3.26 -1.36 4.15
N ALA A 122 -4.06 -0.53 3.49
CA ALA A 122 -3.94 -0.33 2.05
C ALA A 122 -4.11 1.14 1.60
N CYS A 123 -3.37 1.59 0.59
CA CYS A 123 -3.64 2.83 -0.12
C CYS A 123 -4.34 2.50 -1.44
N VAL A 124 -5.62 2.86 -1.51
CA VAL A 124 -6.59 2.32 -2.46
C VAL A 124 -7.01 3.40 -3.44
N PHE A 125 -6.78 3.13 -4.72
CA PHE A 125 -7.40 3.86 -5.82
C PHE A 125 -8.83 3.30 -6.00
N ALA A 126 -9.83 4.19 -5.91
CA ALA A 126 -11.21 3.87 -6.27
C ALA A 126 -11.42 4.11 -7.77
N THR A 127 -12.59 4.60 -8.18
CA THR A 127 -12.82 5.17 -9.51
C THR A 127 -13.10 6.67 -9.41
N ARG A 128 -13.39 7.31 -10.54
CA ARG A 128 -13.85 8.70 -10.53
C ARG A 128 -15.26 8.91 -9.98
N HIS A 129 -16.04 7.85 -9.77
CA HIS A 129 -17.43 7.97 -9.34
C HIS A 129 -17.49 8.26 -7.84
N LYS A 130 -18.07 9.40 -7.44
CA LYS A 130 -18.23 9.81 -6.03
C LYS A 130 -18.96 8.73 -5.21
N ASP A 131 -20.14 8.31 -5.67
CA ASP A 131 -21.01 7.41 -4.90
C ASP A 131 -20.38 6.02 -4.69
N ALA A 132 -19.71 5.48 -5.72
CA ALA A 132 -18.97 4.22 -5.60
C ALA A 132 -17.78 4.37 -4.63
N THR A 133 -17.10 5.53 -4.62
CA THR A 133 -16.01 5.81 -3.68
C THR A 133 -16.54 5.90 -2.24
N SER A 134 -17.65 6.62 -2.01
CA SER A 134 -18.32 6.68 -0.70
C SER A 134 -18.71 5.29 -0.21
N LEU A 135 -19.20 4.42 -1.11
CA LEU A 135 -19.51 3.04 -0.78
C LEU A 135 -18.26 2.25 -0.38
N LEU A 136 -17.16 2.35 -1.13
CA LEU A 136 -15.91 1.67 -0.79
C LEU A 136 -15.37 2.11 0.58
N ILE A 137 -15.40 3.42 0.86
CA ILE A 137 -15.02 3.98 2.17
C ILE A 137 -15.87 3.35 3.28
N LYS A 138 -17.20 3.29 3.10
CA LYS A 138 -18.11 2.69 4.08
C LYS A 138 -17.79 1.21 4.30
N LEU A 139 -17.63 0.43 3.23
CA LEU A 139 -17.35 -1.01 3.32
C LEU A 139 -16.00 -1.29 3.99
N LEU A 140 -14.97 -0.47 3.76
CA LEU A 140 -13.68 -0.56 4.45
C LEU A 140 -13.79 -0.19 5.93
N LYS A 141 -14.60 0.81 6.29
CA LYS A 141 -14.89 1.12 7.71
C LYS A 141 -15.56 -0.05 8.41
N GLU A 142 -16.49 -0.71 7.74
CA GLU A 142 -17.21 -1.89 8.26
C GLU A 142 -16.34 -3.14 8.34
N SER A 143 -15.30 -3.26 7.50
CA SER A 143 -14.41 -4.44 7.50
C SER A 143 -13.42 -4.45 8.66
N GLY A 144 -13.13 -3.30 9.26
CA GLY A 144 -12.12 -3.14 10.31
C GLY A 144 -10.68 -3.07 9.78
N LEU A 145 -10.46 -3.12 8.47
CA LEU A 145 -9.15 -2.85 7.87
C LEU A 145 -8.81 -1.36 7.93
N GLY A 146 -7.53 -1.02 7.91
CA GLY A 146 -7.11 0.36 7.72
C GLY A 146 -6.90 0.68 6.25
N ALA A 147 -7.27 1.89 5.83
CA ALA A 147 -7.08 2.29 4.44
C ALA A 147 -6.96 3.80 4.27
N TYR A 148 -6.18 4.19 3.27
CA TYR A 148 -6.35 5.45 2.58
C TYR A 148 -7.15 5.20 1.32
N VAL A 149 -8.26 5.91 1.11
CA VAL A 149 -9.10 5.73 -0.08
C VAL A 149 -9.23 7.05 -0.80
N GLY A 150 -9.03 7.04 -2.11
CA GLY A 150 -9.14 8.23 -2.94
C GLY A 150 -10.05 8.02 -4.14
N LYS A 151 -10.99 8.96 -4.31
CA LYS A 151 -11.71 9.14 -5.58
C LYS A 151 -10.67 9.52 -6.63
N VAL A 152 -10.65 8.82 -7.74
CA VAL A 152 -9.73 9.13 -8.84
C VAL A 152 -10.15 10.45 -9.49
N ASN A 153 -9.19 11.36 -9.66
CA ASN A 153 -9.38 12.60 -10.40
C ASN A 153 -8.78 12.45 -11.81
N MET A 154 -9.61 12.61 -12.86
CA MET A 154 -9.20 12.43 -14.25
C MET A 154 -10.09 13.16 -15.28
N ASP A 155 -9.70 14.36 -15.69
CA ASP A 155 -10.49 15.27 -16.54
C ASP A 155 -10.04 15.36 -18.00
N ARG A 156 -9.02 14.61 -18.41
CA ARG A 156 -8.58 14.51 -19.81
C ARG A 156 -8.10 13.11 -20.18
N ASN A 157 -7.98 12.87 -21.49
CA ASN A 157 -7.28 11.72 -22.08
C ASN A 157 -7.70 10.34 -21.53
N SER A 158 -8.97 10.21 -21.17
CA SER A 158 -9.60 8.93 -20.82
C SER A 158 -10.70 8.58 -21.82
N SER A 159 -11.40 7.46 -21.61
CA SER A 159 -12.57 7.16 -22.43
C SER A 159 -13.70 8.19 -22.19
N PRO A 160 -14.57 8.47 -23.18
CA PRO A 160 -15.71 9.36 -22.99
C PRO A 160 -16.69 8.93 -21.89
N ARG A 161 -16.75 7.62 -21.57
CA ARG A 161 -17.59 7.09 -20.49
C ARG A 161 -16.98 7.30 -19.09
N LEU A 162 -15.67 7.46 -18.99
CA LEU A 162 -14.95 7.59 -17.73
C LEU A 162 -14.44 9.01 -17.45
N GLN A 163 -14.39 9.89 -18.45
CA GLN A 163 -13.92 11.27 -18.23
C GLN A 163 -14.93 12.08 -17.40
N GLU A 164 -14.42 12.97 -16.54
CA GLU A 164 -15.17 13.98 -15.81
C GLU A 164 -14.71 15.40 -16.23
N THR A 165 -15.38 16.46 -15.80
CA THR A 165 -14.85 17.83 -15.98
C THR A 165 -13.97 18.22 -14.80
N THR A 166 -13.12 19.24 -14.99
CA THR A 166 -12.30 19.81 -13.90
C THR A 166 -13.18 20.25 -12.73
N GLU A 167 -14.27 20.96 -13.01
CA GLU A 167 -15.20 21.48 -11.99
C GLU A 167 -15.89 20.34 -11.24
N GLN A 168 -16.35 19.30 -11.94
CA GLN A 168 -16.98 18.14 -11.33
C GLN A 168 -16.00 17.41 -10.42
N SER A 169 -14.77 17.18 -10.88
CA SER A 169 -13.73 16.47 -10.10
C SER A 169 -13.42 17.21 -8.79
N ILE A 170 -13.27 18.53 -8.85
CA ILE A 170 -13.04 19.39 -7.68
C ILE A 170 -14.24 19.33 -6.73
N GLN A 171 -15.45 19.53 -7.26
CA GLN A 171 -16.67 19.60 -6.46
C GLN A 171 -16.92 18.28 -5.73
N GLU A 172 -16.86 17.14 -6.43
CA GLU A 172 -17.10 15.82 -5.84
C GLU A 172 -16.03 15.43 -4.82
N THR A 173 -14.76 15.80 -5.03
CA THR A 173 -13.70 15.60 -4.03
C THR A 173 -13.98 16.41 -2.76
N ILE A 174 -14.43 17.66 -2.88
CA ILE A 174 -14.77 18.49 -1.72
C ILE A 174 -16.02 17.94 -1.00
N GLU A 175 -17.05 17.55 -1.76
CA GLU A 175 -18.27 16.97 -1.20
C GLU A 175 -17.97 15.71 -0.37
N LEU A 176 -17.11 14.81 -0.85
CA LEU A 176 -16.68 13.63 -0.06
C LEU A 176 -16.09 13.99 1.30
N LEU A 177 -15.28 15.05 1.34
CA LEU A 177 -14.64 15.53 2.57
C LEU A 177 -15.65 16.23 3.49
N GLU A 178 -16.60 16.97 2.93
CA GLU A 178 -17.62 17.70 3.69
C GLU A 178 -18.73 16.78 4.22
N GLU A 179 -19.09 15.75 3.47
CA GLU A 179 -20.06 14.72 3.86
C GLU A 179 -19.54 13.84 5.02
N ASP A 180 -18.23 13.62 5.08
CA ASP A 180 -17.58 12.83 6.14
C ASP A 180 -16.25 13.45 6.61
N PRO A 181 -16.29 14.43 7.53
CA PRO A 181 -15.09 15.09 8.05
C PRO A 181 -14.08 14.15 8.71
N THR A 182 -14.52 12.98 9.20
CA THR A 182 -13.62 12.00 9.83
C THR A 182 -12.52 11.52 8.90
N LEU A 183 -12.72 11.68 7.58
CA LEU A 183 -11.77 11.31 6.55
C LEU A 183 -10.49 12.15 6.55
N TYR A 184 -10.51 13.39 7.07
CA TYR A 184 -9.35 14.29 7.04
C TYR A 184 -9.03 14.96 8.37
N GLU A 185 -9.95 14.96 9.35
CA GLU A 185 -9.74 15.57 10.67
C GLU A 185 -8.47 15.07 11.37
N ALA A 186 -8.09 13.81 11.12
CA ALA A 186 -6.87 13.24 11.67
C ALA A 186 -5.58 13.92 11.20
N PHE A 187 -5.61 14.68 10.10
CA PHE A 187 -4.49 15.47 9.63
C PHE A 187 -4.47 16.90 10.20
N ALA A 188 -5.45 17.31 11.00
CA ALA A 188 -5.41 18.62 11.63
C ALA A 188 -4.16 18.74 12.52
N LYS A 189 -3.44 19.87 12.43
CA LYS A 189 -2.14 20.06 13.09
C LYS A 189 -2.18 19.90 14.62
N ASP A 190 -3.35 20.17 15.21
CA ASP A 190 -3.57 20.11 16.66
C ASP A 190 -4.34 18.84 17.09
N ASN A 191 -4.50 17.86 16.20
CA ASN A 191 -5.26 16.67 16.53
C ASN A 191 -4.52 15.80 17.58
N THR A 192 -5.15 15.60 18.74
CA THR A 192 -4.68 14.71 19.81
C THR A 192 -5.45 13.39 19.86
N THR A 193 -6.43 13.20 18.97
CA THR A 193 -7.25 11.98 18.91
C THR A 193 -6.60 10.92 18.05
N GLU A 194 -6.87 9.66 18.35
CA GLU A 194 -6.41 8.54 17.53
C GLU A 194 -7.04 8.61 16.14
N ALA A 195 -6.21 8.58 15.09
CA ALA A 195 -6.69 8.63 13.72
C ALA A 195 -7.65 7.48 13.42
N PRO A 196 -8.73 7.70 12.66
CA PRO A 196 -9.59 6.60 12.22
C PRO A 196 -8.81 5.64 11.31
N LEU A 197 -9.27 4.40 11.22
CA LEU A 197 -8.61 3.39 10.39
C LEU A 197 -8.71 3.71 8.90
N VAL A 198 -9.82 4.30 8.48
CA VAL A 198 -10.08 4.68 7.09
C VAL A 198 -10.08 6.19 6.95
N GLN A 199 -9.23 6.70 6.08
CA GLN A 199 -8.99 8.12 5.83
C GLN A 199 -8.98 8.41 4.33
N TYR A 200 -9.13 9.67 3.95
CA TYR A 200 -9.07 10.07 2.55
C TYR A 200 -7.65 10.43 2.10
N ILE A 201 -7.34 10.08 0.86
CA ILE A 201 -6.10 10.46 0.17
C ILE A 201 -6.47 11.08 -1.18
N LEU A 202 -5.86 12.21 -1.52
CA LEU A 202 -6.12 12.85 -2.80
C LEU A 202 -5.51 12.02 -3.93
N THR A 203 -6.23 11.81 -5.04
CA THR A 203 -5.82 10.81 -6.04
C THR A 203 -5.97 11.33 -7.47
N PRO A 204 -5.14 12.31 -7.89
CA PRO A 204 -4.91 12.52 -9.31
C PRO A 204 -4.40 11.21 -9.91
N ARG A 205 -5.08 10.66 -10.92
CA ARG A 205 -4.70 9.34 -11.46
C ARG A 205 -3.22 9.33 -11.86
N PHE A 206 -2.86 10.24 -12.75
CA PHE A 206 -1.52 10.51 -13.25
C PHE A 206 -1.55 11.80 -14.10
N VAL A 207 -0.38 12.40 -14.38
CA VAL A 207 -0.29 13.65 -15.17
C VAL A 207 -1.02 13.56 -16.52
N PRO A 208 -0.89 12.49 -17.33
CA PRO A 208 -1.55 12.43 -18.62
C PRO A 208 -3.07 12.58 -18.58
N SER A 209 -3.75 12.14 -17.52
CA SER A 209 -5.20 12.25 -17.40
C SER A 209 -5.70 13.43 -16.56
N THR A 210 -4.80 14.30 -16.09
CA THR A 210 -5.17 15.44 -15.25
C THR A 210 -4.67 16.74 -15.87
N THR A 211 -5.56 17.69 -16.11
CA THR A 211 -5.18 19.01 -16.64
C THR A 211 -4.37 19.81 -15.61
N ALA A 212 -3.61 20.80 -16.07
CA ALA A 212 -2.91 21.74 -15.18
C ALA A 212 -3.87 22.47 -14.22
N ALA A 213 -5.08 22.80 -14.68
CA ALA A 213 -6.09 23.45 -13.86
C ALA A 213 -6.55 22.52 -12.71
N LEU A 214 -6.84 21.26 -13.02
CA LEU A 214 -7.21 20.27 -12.01
C LEU A 214 -6.07 20.00 -11.04
N MET A 215 -4.85 19.76 -11.54
CA MET A 215 -3.68 19.51 -10.68
C MET A 215 -3.42 20.66 -9.69
N LYS A 216 -3.53 21.91 -10.15
CA LYS A 216 -3.38 23.08 -9.29
C LYS A 216 -4.46 23.13 -8.20
N ALA A 217 -5.73 22.93 -8.57
CA ALA A 217 -6.83 22.94 -7.61
C ALA A 217 -6.70 21.81 -6.58
N LEU A 218 -6.27 20.62 -7.02
CA LEU A 218 -5.98 19.49 -6.15
C LEU A 218 -4.83 19.81 -5.17
N GLY A 219 -3.76 20.47 -5.62
CA GLY A 219 -2.69 20.95 -4.74
C GLY A 219 -3.20 21.93 -3.67
N GLU A 220 -4.09 22.85 -4.05
CA GLU A 220 -4.74 23.78 -3.11
C GLU A 220 -5.64 23.07 -2.09
N ILE A 221 -6.40 22.05 -2.52
CA ILE A 221 -7.21 21.19 -1.64
C ILE A 221 -6.31 20.42 -0.67
N ALA A 222 -5.21 19.83 -1.16
CA ALA A 222 -4.26 19.10 -0.32
C ALA A 222 -3.72 19.98 0.81
N VAL A 223 -3.38 21.24 0.52
CA VAL A 223 -2.92 22.20 1.53
C VAL A 223 -4.06 22.60 2.47
N LYS A 224 -5.26 22.91 1.94
CA LYS A 224 -6.41 23.36 2.73
C LYS A 224 -6.85 22.33 3.78
N TYR A 225 -6.96 21.07 3.37
CA TYR A 225 -7.41 19.97 4.22
C TYR A 225 -6.25 19.16 4.82
N ASN A 226 -5.01 19.57 4.55
CA ASN A 226 -3.78 18.91 4.98
C ASN A 226 -3.72 17.42 4.59
N LEU A 227 -4.23 17.07 3.39
CA LEU A 227 -4.39 15.70 2.94
C LEU A 227 -3.08 15.07 2.42
N PRO A 228 -2.93 13.75 2.53
CA PRO A 228 -1.94 13.02 1.74
C PRO A 228 -2.37 12.93 0.27
N ILE A 229 -1.42 12.55 -0.59
CA ILE A 229 -1.62 12.40 -2.04
C ILE A 229 -1.07 11.05 -2.50
N GLN A 230 -1.74 10.40 -3.44
CA GLN A 230 -1.20 9.26 -4.19
C GLN A 230 -1.36 9.46 -5.69
N SER A 231 -0.38 9.04 -6.47
CA SER A 231 -0.44 9.05 -7.95
C SER A 231 0.57 8.05 -8.56
N HIS A 232 0.62 7.98 -9.88
CA HIS A 232 1.64 7.20 -10.62
C HIS A 232 2.78 8.11 -11.07
N LEU A 233 3.99 7.56 -11.13
CA LEU A 233 5.18 8.30 -11.56
C LEU A 233 6.16 7.40 -12.32
N SER A 234 6.47 7.80 -13.55
CA SER A 234 7.56 7.22 -14.37
C SER A 234 7.51 5.70 -14.44
N GLU A 235 6.34 5.14 -14.72
CA GLU A 235 6.13 3.70 -14.82
C GLU A 235 6.62 3.19 -16.18
N ASN A 236 6.17 3.81 -17.27
CA ASN A 236 6.43 3.36 -18.64
C ASN A 236 7.13 4.44 -19.46
N ARG A 237 7.99 4.05 -20.41
CA ARG A 237 8.74 5.03 -21.24
C ARG A 237 7.82 5.88 -22.11
N SER A 238 6.77 5.28 -22.67
CA SER A 238 5.79 6.01 -23.50
C SER A 238 4.99 7.02 -22.67
N GLU A 239 4.68 6.67 -21.42
CA GLU A 239 4.05 7.57 -20.44
C GLU A 239 4.97 8.75 -20.10
N VAL A 240 6.24 8.50 -19.78
CA VAL A 240 7.23 9.57 -19.49
C VAL A 240 7.36 10.54 -20.66
N ALA A 241 7.44 10.02 -21.90
CA ALA A 241 7.49 10.85 -23.10
C ALA A 241 6.21 11.70 -23.24
N TRP A 242 5.04 11.10 -23.03
CA TRP A 242 3.76 11.78 -23.13
C TRP A 242 3.59 12.89 -22.10
N VAL A 243 4.10 12.71 -20.88
CA VAL A 243 4.14 13.78 -19.87
C VAL A 243 4.96 14.98 -20.36
N LYS A 244 6.13 14.74 -20.96
CA LYS A 244 6.97 15.82 -21.51
C LYS A 244 6.28 16.54 -22.68
N GLU A 245 5.51 15.84 -23.50
CA GLU A 245 4.71 16.46 -24.57
C GLU A 245 3.59 17.36 -24.01
N LEU A 246 2.93 16.93 -22.94
CA LEU A 246 1.83 17.68 -22.32
C LEU A 246 2.31 18.88 -21.48
N HIS A 247 3.54 18.82 -20.96
CA HIS A 247 4.16 19.84 -20.12
C HIS A 247 5.59 20.15 -20.59
N PRO A 248 5.77 20.74 -21.79
CA PRO A 248 7.10 20.92 -22.40
C PRO A 248 8.01 21.84 -21.59
N ASP A 249 7.44 22.78 -20.84
CA ASP A 249 8.15 23.79 -20.05
C ASP A 249 8.61 23.31 -18.66
N ILE A 250 8.30 22.07 -18.28
CA ILE A 250 8.71 21.46 -17.00
C ILE A 250 9.69 20.33 -17.30
N ASP A 251 10.80 20.25 -16.57
CA ASP A 251 11.94 19.42 -16.98
C ASP A 251 11.70 17.92 -16.83
N SER A 252 10.92 17.52 -15.82
CA SER A 252 10.69 16.11 -15.50
C SER A 252 9.27 15.80 -15.04
N PHE A 253 8.91 14.52 -14.98
CA PHE A 253 7.59 14.07 -14.54
C PHE A 253 7.38 14.40 -13.05
N ALA A 254 8.35 14.10 -12.18
CA ALA A 254 8.22 14.41 -10.74
C ALA A 254 8.06 15.93 -10.49
N GLU A 255 8.76 16.76 -11.27
CA GLU A 255 8.66 18.22 -11.18
C GLU A 255 7.29 18.76 -11.61
N VAL A 256 6.54 18.07 -12.49
CA VAL A 256 5.15 18.46 -12.80
C VAL A 256 4.30 18.41 -11.54
N TYR A 257 4.41 17.33 -10.74
CA TYR A 257 3.68 17.24 -9.47
C TYR A 257 4.16 18.29 -8.46
N GLU A 258 5.47 18.53 -8.35
CA GLU A 258 6.01 19.55 -7.44
C GLU A 258 5.50 20.96 -7.83
N HIS A 259 5.52 21.29 -9.12
CA HIS A 259 5.08 22.57 -9.66
C HIS A 259 3.62 22.90 -9.32
N PHE A 260 2.73 21.90 -9.35
CA PHE A 260 1.31 22.07 -9.03
C PHE A 260 0.97 21.83 -7.54
N GLY A 261 1.96 21.67 -6.67
CA GLY A 261 1.73 21.49 -5.23
C GLY A 261 1.22 20.10 -4.83
N LEU A 262 1.41 19.11 -5.71
CA LEU A 262 1.00 17.71 -5.49
C LEU A 262 2.10 16.85 -4.84
N ILE A 263 3.21 17.46 -4.45
CA ILE A 263 4.22 16.86 -3.56
C ILE A 263 4.06 17.49 -2.17
N GLN A 264 3.42 16.76 -1.26
CA GLN A 264 3.28 17.11 0.15
C GLN A 264 4.36 16.38 0.94
N PRO A 265 5.32 17.08 1.57
CA PRO A 265 6.44 16.42 2.21
C PRO A 265 6.02 15.36 3.24
N GLY A 266 6.58 14.15 3.12
CA GLY A 266 6.29 13.00 3.97
C GLY A 266 4.89 12.39 3.84
N ARG A 267 4.07 12.86 2.88
CA ARG A 267 2.65 12.49 2.76
C ARG A 267 2.19 12.27 1.32
N THR A 268 3.13 12.10 0.41
CA THR A 268 2.85 11.75 -0.98
C THR A 268 3.37 10.34 -1.27
N ILE A 269 2.55 9.54 -1.95
CA ILE A 269 2.93 8.24 -2.52
C ILE A 269 3.01 8.37 -4.04
N MET A 270 4.08 7.84 -4.63
CA MET A 270 4.26 7.71 -6.07
C MET A 270 4.49 6.25 -6.43
N ALA A 271 3.57 5.67 -7.21
CA ALA A 271 3.66 4.29 -7.66
C ALA A 271 4.71 4.11 -8.76
N HIS A 272 5.30 2.90 -8.81
CA HIS A 272 6.26 2.41 -9.79
C HIS A 272 7.66 3.01 -9.70
N CYS A 273 7.81 4.28 -10.10
CA CYS A 273 9.09 4.98 -10.09
C CYS A 273 10.21 4.19 -10.81
N VAL A 274 9.92 3.64 -12.00
CA VAL A 274 10.87 2.78 -12.73
C VAL A 274 11.92 3.60 -13.46
N TYR A 275 11.49 4.71 -14.08
CA TYR A 275 12.29 5.51 -15.02
C TYR A 275 12.71 6.89 -14.51
N ASN A 276 12.65 7.14 -13.20
CA ASN A 276 13.09 8.43 -12.67
C ASN A 276 14.58 8.65 -12.90
N THR A 277 14.90 9.90 -13.24
CA THR A 277 16.27 10.41 -13.30
C THR A 277 16.88 10.59 -11.90
N ASP A 278 18.20 10.80 -11.81
CA ASP A 278 18.87 11.05 -10.53
C ASP A 278 18.32 12.29 -9.81
N SER A 279 18.03 13.35 -10.55
CA SER A 279 17.44 14.58 -9.99
C SER A 279 16.03 14.34 -9.45
N GLU A 280 15.23 13.52 -10.13
CA GLU A 280 13.91 13.15 -9.65
C GLU A 280 13.99 12.30 -8.38
N ILE A 281 14.89 11.31 -8.32
CA ILE A 281 15.08 10.52 -7.10
C ILE A 281 15.52 11.41 -5.93
N GLU A 282 16.38 12.40 -6.19
CA GLU A 282 16.79 13.38 -5.19
C GLU A 282 15.64 14.30 -4.74
N LEU A 283 14.74 14.69 -5.64
CA LEU A 283 13.50 15.41 -5.32
C LEU A 283 12.60 14.55 -4.40
N LEU A 284 12.40 13.27 -4.75
CA LEU A 284 11.62 12.33 -3.94
C LEU A 284 12.25 12.18 -2.54
N ARG A 285 13.58 12.03 -2.46
CA ARG A 285 14.31 11.95 -1.20
C ARG A 285 14.13 13.21 -0.35
N LYS A 286 14.37 14.39 -0.93
CA LYS A 286 14.28 15.68 -0.22
C LYS A 286 12.89 15.92 0.36
N ASN A 287 11.86 15.55 -0.40
CA ASN A 287 10.46 15.70 0.01
C ASN A 287 9.92 14.50 0.81
N GLN A 288 10.73 13.46 1.05
CA GLN A 288 10.31 12.22 1.73
C GLN A 288 9.04 11.62 1.08
N VAL A 289 9.01 11.62 -0.26
CA VAL A 289 7.95 10.96 -1.03
C VAL A 289 8.11 9.45 -0.88
N TYR A 290 7.03 8.77 -0.56
CA TYR A 290 6.99 7.33 -0.49
C TYR A 290 6.89 6.75 -1.90
N VAL A 291 7.78 5.83 -2.23
CA VAL A 291 7.69 5.06 -3.48
C VAL A 291 6.97 3.75 -3.20
N ALA A 292 5.89 3.48 -3.94
CA ALA A 292 5.25 2.17 -3.94
C ALA A 292 5.87 1.29 -5.03
N HIS A 293 6.76 0.39 -4.66
CA HIS A 293 7.39 -0.54 -5.57
C HIS A 293 6.42 -1.68 -5.93
N CYS A 294 6.01 -1.75 -7.20
CA CYS A 294 5.00 -2.68 -7.70
C CYS A 294 5.63 -3.66 -8.72
N PRO A 295 6.52 -4.58 -8.29
CA PRO A 295 7.35 -5.38 -9.19
C PRO A 295 6.51 -6.25 -10.15
N GLN A 296 5.43 -6.85 -9.65
CA GLN A 296 4.59 -7.74 -10.44
C GLN A 296 3.89 -7.02 -11.60
N SER A 297 3.34 -5.84 -11.34
CA SER A 297 2.78 -4.98 -12.37
C SER A 297 3.83 -4.56 -13.39
N ASN A 298 5.00 -4.13 -12.90
CA ASN A 298 6.09 -3.70 -13.76
C ASN A 298 6.53 -4.81 -14.76
N PHE A 299 6.46 -6.07 -14.36
CA PHE A 299 6.74 -7.21 -15.22
C PHE A 299 5.60 -7.50 -16.19
N ASN A 300 4.37 -7.58 -15.68
CA ASN A 300 3.16 -7.91 -16.44
C ASN A 300 2.91 -6.92 -17.59
N LEU A 301 3.14 -5.62 -17.35
CA LEU A 301 2.92 -4.56 -18.34
C LEU A 301 4.17 -4.20 -19.16
N ALA A 302 5.24 -5.01 -19.03
CA ALA A 302 6.53 -4.75 -19.64
C ALA A 302 7.08 -3.34 -19.35
N SER A 303 6.72 -2.77 -18.20
CA SER A 303 7.12 -1.43 -17.78
C SER A 303 8.62 -1.40 -17.50
N GLY A 304 9.18 -2.37 -16.76
CA GLY A 304 10.63 -2.50 -16.56
C GLY A 304 11.03 -3.02 -15.19
N ILE A 305 12.28 -2.79 -14.80
CA ILE A 305 12.81 -3.19 -13.47
C ILE A 305 13.25 -1.93 -12.74
N MET A 306 12.54 -1.57 -11.67
CA MET A 306 12.91 -0.44 -10.82
C MET A 306 14.28 -0.71 -10.16
N PRO A 307 15.23 0.25 -10.16
CA PRO A 307 16.54 0.09 -9.54
C PRO A 307 16.45 0.28 -8.01
N LEU A 308 15.66 -0.57 -7.32
CA LEU A 308 15.26 -0.38 -5.93
C LEU A 308 16.42 -0.09 -4.97
N ARG A 309 17.54 -0.82 -5.08
CA ARG A 309 18.72 -0.59 -4.23
C ARG A 309 19.23 0.85 -4.28
N LYS A 310 19.12 1.53 -5.43
CA LYS A 310 19.50 2.94 -5.61
C LYS A 310 18.67 3.86 -4.71
N TYR A 311 17.36 3.65 -4.68
CA TYR A 311 16.41 4.41 -3.85
C TYR A 311 16.70 4.18 -2.36
N LEU A 312 16.92 2.93 -1.97
CA LEU A 312 17.22 2.58 -0.58
C LEU A 312 18.56 3.17 -0.11
N ASN A 313 19.60 3.13 -0.94
CA ASN A 313 20.91 3.73 -0.62
C ASN A 313 20.82 5.26 -0.39
N LEU A 314 19.85 5.92 -1.03
CA LEU A 314 19.58 7.34 -0.87
C LEU A 314 18.59 7.64 0.28
N ASN A 315 18.13 6.62 1.00
CA ASN A 315 17.12 6.74 2.06
C ASN A 315 15.79 7.36 1.56
N VAL A 316 15.39 7.06 0.32
CA VAL A 316 14.02 7.32 -0.13
C VAL A 316 13.08 6.37 0.62
N PRO A 317 11.96 6.83 1.19
CA PRO A 317 10.96 5.94 1.77
C PRO A 317 10.36 5.02 0.69
N VAL A 318 10.37 3.71 0.92
CA VAL A 318 9.80 2.73 -0.01
C VAL A 318 8.92 1.74 0.75
N GLY A 319 7.78 1.39 0.16
CA GLY A 319 6.97 0.23 0.52
C GLY A 319 6.60 -0.58 -0.72
N LEU A 320 5.94 -1.72 -0.55
CA LEU A 320 5.44 -2.52 -1.66
C LEU A 320 4.00 -2.13 -2.02
N GLY A 321 3.65 -2.26 -3.29
CA GLY A 321 2.28 -2.16 -3.79
C GLY A 321 1.91 -3.39 -4.62
N SER A 322 0.67 -3.85 -4.50
CA SER A 322 0.19 -4.97 -5.32
C SER A 322 -0.14 -4.55 -6.75
N ASP A 323 -0.64 -3.32 -6.89
CA ASP A 323 -1.13 -2.72 -8.12
C ASP A 323 -2.10 -3.62 -8.91
N VAL A 324 -2.99 -4.32 -8.20
CA VAL A 324 -3.89 -5.28 -8.86
C VAL A 324 -4.69 -4.65 -9.99
N GLY A 325 -4.82 -5.40 -11.09
CA GLY A 325 -5.04 -4.83 -12.40
C GLY A 325 -3.76 -5.03 -13.19
N GLY A 326 -2.76 -4.17 -12.99
CA GLY A 326 -1.42 -4.35 -13.56
C GLY A 326 -0.69 -5.56 -12.93
N GLY A 327 -0.71 -5.65 -11.61
CA GLY A 327 -0.39 -6.85 -10.84
C GLY A 327 -1.53 -7.87 -10.88
N HIS A 328 -1.20 -9.14 -10.64
CA HIS A 328 -2.09 -10.28 -10.86
C HIS A 328 -2.54 -11.01 -9.60
N VAL A 329 -2.03 -10.66 -8.41
CA VAL A 329 -2.51 -11.17 -7.11
C VAL A 329 -2.46 -10.10 -6.02
N LEU A 330 -3.33 -10.22 -5.01
CA LEU A 330 -3.29 -9.39 -3.79
C LEU A 330 -2.28 -9.90 -2.74
N ASP A 331 -1.90 -11.17 -2.80
CA ASP A 331 -1.03 -11.81 -1.80
C ASP A 331 0.35 -11.15 -1.74
N MET A 332 0.58 -10.37 -0.68
CA MET A 332 1.81 -9.61 -0.47
C MET A 332 3.06 -10.49 -0.38
N SER A 333 2.93 -11.77 0.00
CA SER A 333 4.06 -12.71 -0.03
C SER A 333 4.63 -12.86 -1.45
N LYS A 334 3.78 -12.81 -2.47
CA LYS A 334 4.19 -12.89 -3.88
C LYS A 334 4.92 -11.63 -4.32
N HIS A 335 4.44 -10.46 -3.89
CA HIS A 335 5.10 -9.18 -4.14
C HIS A 335 6.47 -9.07 -3.44
N ILE A 336 6.63 -9.65 -2.25
CA ILE A 336 7.94 -9.78 -1.59
C ILE A 336 8.90 -10.62 -2.46
N VAL A 337 8.44 -11.77 -2.96
CA VAL A 337 9.25 -12.65 -3.83
C VAL A 337 9.60 -11.96 -5.14
N ASP A 338 8.65 -11.26 -5.77
CA ASP A 338 8.85 -10.53 -7.01
C ASP A 338 9.80 -9.34 -6.83
N CYS A 339 9.75 -8.64 -5.69
CA CYS A 339 10.71 -7.58 -5.32
C CYS A 339 12.15 -8.12 -5.24
N ILE A 340 12.35 -9.24 -4.53
CA ILE A 340 13.65 -9.89 -4.43
C ILE A 340 14.13 -10.33 -5.82
N THR A 341 13.25 -10.94 -6.61
CA THR A 341 13.55 -11.41 -7.96
C THR A 341 13.94 -10.24 -8.88
N ALA A 342 13.17 -9.15 -8.87
CA ALA A 342 13.46 -7.91 -9.60
C ALA A 342 14.88 -7.42 -9.32
N SER A 343 15.24 -7.34 -8.03
CA SER A 343 16.56 -6.85 -7.62
C SER A 343 17.71 -7.76 -8.06
N LYS A 344 17.51 -9.08 -8.07
CA LYS A 344 18.49 -10.04 -8.56
C LYS A 344 18.67 -9.93 -10.07
N MET A 345 17.58 -9.75 -10.82
CA MET A 345 17.64 -9.53 -12.26
C MET A 345 18.32 -8.20 -12.59
N TYR A 346 18.02 -7.14 -11.85
CA TYR A 346 18.70 -5.85 -12.01
C TYR A 346 20.21 -5.95 -11.76
N PHE A 347 20.62 -6.69 -10.72
CA PHE A 347 22.01 -6.91 -10.36
C PHE A 347 22.83 -7.62 -11.45
N VAL A 348 22.22 -8.48 -12.28
CA VAL A 348 22.92 -9.18 -13.37
C VAL A 348 23.57 -8.18 -14.33
N ASP A 349 22.85 -7.11 -14.67
CA ASP A 349 23.35 -6.07 -15.56
C ASP A 349 24.02 -4.90 -14.81
N HIS A 350 23.76 -4.76 -13.50
CA HIS A 350 24.24 -3.65 -12.68
C HIS A 350 24.82 -4.14 -11.33
N PRO A 351 26.03 -4.74 -11.34
CA PRO A 351 26.61 -5.42 -10.18
C PRO A 351 26.91 -4.51 -8.97
N ASP A 352 26.94 -3.19 -9.16
CA ASP A 352 27.12 -2.22 -8.06
C ASP A 352 25.88 -2.12 -7.15
N TYR A 353 24.73 -2.61 -7.59
CA TYR A 353 23.49 -2.59 -6.83
C TYR A 353 23.18 -3.96 -6.24
N ALA A 354 23.65 -4.19 -5.01
CA ALA A 354 23.41 -5.43 -4.30
C ALA A 354 21.92 -5.83 -4.27
N PRO A 355 21.58 -7.12 -4.51
CA PRO A 355 20.21 -7.61 -4.42
C PRO A 355 19.56 -7.32 -3.08
N ILE A 356 18.23 -7.27 -3.06
CA ILE A 356 17.43 -7.10 -1.86
C ILE A 356 17.32 -8.44 -1.12
N SER A 357 17.55 -8.42 0.20
CA SER A 357 17.40 -9.58 1.08
C SER A 357 15.93 -9.85 1.44
N VAL A 358 15.65 -11.00 2.05
CA VAL A 358 14.29 -11.29 2.54
C VAL A 358 13.88 -10.34 3.69
N SER A 359 14.81 -10.00 4.60
CA SER A 359 14.52 -9.04 5.68
C SER A 359 14.19 -7.65 5.13
N GLU A 360 14.91 -7.22 4.09
CA GLU A 360 14.65 -5.92 3.46
C GLU A 360 13.29 -5.90 2.76
N ALA A 361 12.99 -6.90 1.91
CA ALA A 361 11.70 -6.96 1.24
C ALA A 361 10.52 -7.13 2.22
N PHE A 362 10.69 -7.93 3.29
CA PHE A 362 9.70 -8.06 4.35
C PHE A 362 9.49 -6.75 5.11
N TYR A 363 10.56 -5.99 5.37
CA TYR A 363 10.46 -4.65 5.95
C TYR A 363 9.64 -3.73 5.05
N LEU A 364 9.88 -3.70 3.73
CA LEU A 364 9.10 -2.86 2.80
C LEU A 364 7.60 -3.21 2.82
N ALA A 365 7.27 -4.51 2.95
CA ALA A 365 5.90 -5.03 3.02
C ALA A 365 5.21 -4.83 4.39
N THR A 366 5.95 -4.41 5.42
CA THR A 366 5.44 -4.26 6.79
C THR A 366 5.79 -2.88 7.35
N LYS A 367 6.90 -2.72 8.09
CA LYS A 367 7.26 -1.46 8.75
C LYS A 367 7.54 -0.32 7.77
N GLY A 368 8.17 -0.59 6.64
CA GLY A 368 8.48 0.37 5.58
C GLY A 368 7.22 1.03 5.04
N GLY A 369 6.33 0.25 4.43
CA GLY A 369 5.01 0.74 4.00
C GLY A 369 4.14 1.23 5.15
N GLY A 370 4.15 0.51 6.28
CA GLY A 370 3.36 0.83 7.47
C GLY A 370 3.66 2.20 8.05
N SER A 371 4.89 2.69 7.92
CA SER A 371 5.27 4.01 8.41
C SER A 371 4.47 5.16 7.77
N PHE A 372 3.89 4.97 6.58
CA PHE A 372 2.97 5.94 5.97
C PHE A 372 1.65 6.10 6.75
N PHE A 373 1.20 5.03 7.41
CA PHE A 373 0.01 5.01 8.27
C PHE A 373 0.33 5.38 9.73
N GLY A 374 1.58 5.72 10.04
CA GLY A 374 2.06 6.02 11.39
C GLY A 374 2.84 4.87 12.01
N LYS A 375 2.61 4.59 13.30
CA LYS A 375 3.33 3.53 14.03
C LYS A 375 2.65 2.17 13.81
N VAL A 376 2.87 1.55 12.65
CA VAL A 376 2.35 0.21 12.32
C VAL A 376 3.39 -0.59 11.52
N GLY A 377 3.22 -1.91 11.44
CA GLY A 377 4.10 -2.82 10.69
C GLY A 377 5.29 -3.36 11.48
N SER A 378 5.33 -3.16 12.80
CA SER A 378 6.39 -3.68 13.67
C SER A 378 5.87 -3.94 15.08
N PHE A 379 6.54 -4.82 15.83
CA PHE A 379 6.17 -5.15 17.21
C PHE A 379 6.94 -4.34 18.25
N GLU A 380 6.97 -3.02 18.06
CA GLU A 380 7.62 -2.07 18.96
C GLU A 380 6.59 -1.36 19.86
N GLU A 381 7.04 -0.88 21.02
CA GLU A 381 6.17 -0.14 21.94
C GLU A 381 5.53 1.08 21.26
N GLY A 382 4.22 1.23 21.49
CA GLY A 382 3.40 2.30 20.94
C GLY A 382 2.94 2.09 19.49
N TYR A 383 3.31 0.98 18.85
CA TYR A 383 2.78 0.62 17.53
C TYR A 383 1.37 0.04 17.64
N ASP A 384 0.53 0.27 16.63
CA ASP A 384 -0.74 -0.45 16.46
C ASP A 384 -0.45 -1.94 16.30
N PHE A 385 -1.16 -2.79 17.03
CA PHE A 385 -1.04 -4.25 16.90
C PHE A 385 -1.83 -4.75 15.69
N ASP A 386 -1.24 -4.55 14.52
CA ASP A 386 -1.67 -5.13 13.26
C ASP A 386 -0.80 -6.36 12.99
N ALA A 387 -1.40 -7.56 12.97
CA ALA A 387 -0.66 -8.82 12.99
C ALA A 387 -1.36 -9.93 12.23
N LEU A 388 -0.57 -10.88 11.74
CA LEU A 388 -1.02 -12.13 11.13
C LEU A 388 -0.52 -13.30 11.97
N VAL A 389 -1.37 -14.30 12.15
CA VAL A 389 -0.99 -15.60 12.72
C VAL A 389 -0.88 -16.60 11.59
N ILE A 390 0.31 -17.15 11.37
CA ILE A 390 0.62 -18.06 10.27
C ILE A 390 0.66 -19.50 10.78
N ASN A 391 -0.21 -20.35 10.24
CA ASN A 391 -0.15 -21.80 10.33
C ASN A 391 0.64 -22.37 9.15
N ASP A 392 1.91 -22.67 9.38
CA ASP A 392 2.83 -23.26 8.42
C ASP A 392 2.96 -24.79 8.55
N SER A 393 2.10 -25.46 9.33
CA SER A 393 2.14 -26.92 9.54
C SER A 393 1.96 -27.75 8.26
N SER A 394 1.33 -27.18 7.24
CA SER A 394 1.18 -27.80 5.92
C SER A 394 2.45 -27.70 5.05
N LEU A 395 3.37 -26.79 5.37
CA LEU A 395 4.58 -26.54 4.61
C LEU A 395 5.69 -27.51 5.02
N LYS A 396 6.14 -28.34 4.07
CA LYS A 396 7.17 -29.34 4.34
C LYS A 396 8.56 -28.70 4.39
N MET A 397 9.24 -28.88 5.53
CA MET A 397 10.60 -28.41 5.81
C MET A 397 11.44 -29.58 6.31
N ASN A 398 12.75 -29.55 6.05
CA ASN A 398 13.68 -30.58 6.53
C ASN A 398 14.23 -30.19 7.91
N GLY A 399 14.40 -31.17 8.80
CA GLY A 399 14.95 -30.95 10.13
C GLY A 399 14.08 -30.05 11.02
N THR A 400 14.74 -29.25 11.86
CA THR A 400 14.09 -28.27 12.75
C THR A 400 14.44 -26.87 12.23
N PRO A 401 13.59 -26.28 11.37
CA PRO A 401 13.87 -24.96 10.80
C PRO A 401 13.80 -23.88 11.89
N THR A 402 14.66 -22.88 11.76
CA THR A 402 14.56 -21.63 12.54
C THR A 402 13.25 -20.90 12.21
N LEU A 403 12.80 -20.01 13.10
CA LEU A 403 11.58 -19.21 12.85
C LEU A 403 11.71 -18.32 11.60
N VAL A 404 12.93 -17.88 11.26
CA VAL A 404 13.19 -17.13 10.02
C VAL A 404 13.05 -18.03 8.80
N GLU A 405 13.63 -19.24 8.81
CA GLU A 405 13.47 -20.19 7.69
C GLU A 405 12.00 -20.60 7.50
N ARG A 406 11.22 -20.70 8.58
CA ARG A 406 9.76 -20.92 8.52
C ARG A 406 9.04 -19.75 7.85
N LEU A 407 9.38 -18.51 8.22
CA LEU A 407 8.86 -17.31 7.56
C LEU A 407 9.22 -17.26 6.08
N GLU A 408 10.49 -17.52 5.73
CA GLU A 408 10.94 -17.61 4.34
C GLU A 408 10.14 -18.68 3.58
N LYS A 409 9.93 -19.85 4.19
CA LYS A 409 9.14 -20.93 3.60
C LYS A 409 7.71 -20.50 3.33
N PHE A 410 7.08 -19.78 4.26
CA PHE A 410 5.75 -19.20 4.06
C PHE A 410 5.75 -18.17 2.93
N ILE A 411 6.72 -17.25 2.89
CA ILE A 411 6.81 -16.23 1.85
C ILE A 411 6.93 -16.86 0.45
N TYR A 412 7.81 -17.84 0.28
CA TYR A 412 8.06 -18.45 -1.04
C TYR A 412 7.04 -19.52 -1.43
N ASN A 413 6.52 -20.30 -0.48
CA ASN A 413 5.70 -21.49 -0.79
C ASN A 413 4.32 -21.50 -0.14
N GLY A 414 4.03 -20.60 0.79
CA GLY A 414 2.73 -20.45 1.40
C GLY A 414 1.73 -19.68 0.53
N SER A 415 0.56 -19.44 1.11
CA SER A 415 -0.53 -18.64 0.55
C SER A 415 -1.44 -18.10 1.67
N SER A 416 -2.49 -17.36 1.31
CA SER A 416 -3.56 -16.94 2.22
C SER A 416 -4.13 -18.05 3.11
N HIS A 417 -4.14 -19.31 2.64
CA HIS A 417 -4.59 -20.48 3.41
C HIS A 417 -3.76 -20.74 4.67
N ASN A 418 -2.50 -20.28 4.70
CA ASN A 418 -1.64 -20.38 5.87
C ASN A 418 -1.93 -19.27 6.89
N ILE A 419 -2.67 -18.22 6.53
CA ILE A 419 -3.01 -17.14 7.45
C ILE A 419 -4.25 -17.55 8.24
N ALA A 420 -4.04 -17.86 9.52
CA ALA A 420 -5.09 -18.35 10.43
C ALA A 420 -5.90 -17.23 11.07
N LYS A 421 -5.24 -16.13 11.45
CA LYS A 421 -5.88 -14.96 12.09
C LYS A 421 -5.30 -13.66 11.59
N ARG A 422 -6.12 -12.61 11.59
CA ARG A 422 -5.75 -11.23 11.25
C ARG A 422 -6.15 -10.32 12.40
N PHE A 423 -5.26 -9.43 12.80
CA PHE A 423 -5.51 -8.43 13.83
C PHE A 423 -5.28 -7.04 13.26
N VAL A 424 -6.14 -6.09 13.61
CA VAL A 424 -5.92 -4.65 13.41
C VAL A 424 -6.21 -3.95 14.72
N ARG A 425 -5.26 -3.12 15.18
CA ARG A 425 -5.31 -2.46 16.50
C ARG A 425 -5.75 -3.42 17.61
N GLY A 426 -5.15 -4.61 17.68
CA GLY A 426 -5.45 -5.59 18.72
C GLY A 426 -6.78 -6.35 18.57
N THR A 427 -7.63 -5.98 17.62
CA THR A 427 -8.92 -6.64 17.39
C THR A 427 -8.77 -7.69 16.31
N GLU A 428 -9.22 -8.93 16.57
CA GLU A 428 -9.27 -9.98 15.56
C GLU A 428 -10.36 -9.63 14.54
N ILE A 429 -9.97 -9.51 13.26
CA ILE A 429 -10.91 -9.30 12.15
C ILE A 429 -11.35 -10.66 11.61
N LYS A 430 -12.66 -10.91 11.65
CA LYS A 430 -13.30 -12.11 11.09
C LYS A 430 -14.16 -11.69 9.91
N ARG A 431 -13.94 -12.28 8.74
CA ARG A 431 -14.83 -12.15 7.58
C ARG A 431 -15.16 -13.52 7.02
#